data_AF-A0A6L7ILC3-F1
#
_entry.id   AF-A0A6L7ILC3-F1
#
_cell.length_a   1.000
_cell.length_b   1.000
_cell.length_c   1.000
_cell.angle_alpha   90.00
_cell.angle_beta   90.00
_cell.angle_gamma   90.00
#
_symmetry.space_group_name_H-M   'P 1'
#
loop_
_entity.id
_entity.type
_entity.pdbx_description
1 polymer ?
#
loop_
_entity_poly.entity_id
_entity_poly.type
_entity_poly.pdbx_seq_one_letter_code
_entity_poly.pdbx_strand_id
1 'polypeptide(L)'
;MTKNRFYIFMIVGLLISNLLLVIFMLTRKPPHHSGPRDLIIQRLHFDEKQVQQYDGLIEQHRMQIREKEHEMMDMKTQYYSLLKNKNQKKEDSLVQQIGKISMETEKINFEHFQDIRKICYPDQLQDFDHLIDEFENLFNRPGKPPR
;
A
#
# COMPACT_ATOMS: atom_id res chain seq x y z
N MET A 1 22.40 36.18 -43.48
CA MET A 1 22.14 35.95 -42.05
C MET A 1 23.30 35.15 -41.47
N THR A 2 23.99 35.68 -40.47
CA THR A 2 25.27 35.13 -39.95
C THR A 2 25.05 33.77 -39.30
N LYS A 3 25.86 32.76 -39.67
CA LYS A 3 25.75 31.37 -39.17
C LYS A 3 25.68 31.29 -37.63
N ASN A 4 26.34 32.20 -36.92
CA ASN A 4 26.27 32.30 -35.47
C ASN A 4 24.87 32.58 -34.93
N ARG A 5 24.05 33.40 -35.61
CA ARG A 5 22.66 33.66 -35.18
C ARG A 5 21.78 32.43 -35.34
N PHE A 6 22.05 31.59 -36.33
CA PHE A 6 21.34 30.33 -36.54
C PHE A 6 21.65 29.32 -35.43
N TYR A 7 22.92 29.14 -35.07
CA TYR A 7 23.31 28.26 -33.96
C TYR A 7 22.75 28.73 -32.61
N ILE A 8 22.75 30.04 -32.34
CA ILE A 8 22.13 30.60 -31.13
C ILE A 8 20.63 30.27 -31.09
N PHE A 9 19.91 30.42 -32.20
CA PHE A 9 18.48 30.11 -32.26
C PHE A 9 18.21 28.62 -32.01
N MET A 10 19.07 27.74 -32.54
CA MET A 10 18.98 26.29 -32.37
C MET A 10 19.23 25.87 -30.92
N ILE A 11 20.24 26.46 -30.27
CA ILE A 11 20.55 26.22 -28.85
C ILE A 11 19.41 26.69 -27.94
N VAL A 12 18.85 27.89 -28.20
CA VAL A 12 17.71 28.42 -27.43
C VAL A 12 16.47 27.55 -27.62
N GLY A 13 16.19 27.09 -28.84
CA GLY A 13 15.08 26.17 -29.10
C GLY A 13 15.24 24.83 -28.37
N LEU A 14 16.45 24.29 -28.33
CA LEU A 14 16.75 23.06 -27.61
C LEU A 14 16.56 23.24 -26.09
N LEU A 15 16.99 24.37 -25.55
CA LEU A 15 16.80 24.72 -24.13
C LEU A 15 15.31 24.81 -23.76
N ILE A 16 14.51 25.52 -24.57
CA ILE A 16 13.07 25.64 -24.33
C ILE A 16 12.38 24.28 -24.40
N SER A 17 12.73 23.45 -25.39
CA SER A 17 12.18 22.10 -25.53
C SER A 17 12.48 21.23 -24.30
N ASN A 18 13.72 21.25 -23.81
CA ASN A 18 14.09 20.52 -22.58
C ASN A 18 13.38 21.07 -21.35
N LEU A 19 13.23 22.39 -21.23
CA LEU A 19 12.53 23.02 -20.11
C LEU A 19 11.04 22.64 -20.10
N LEU A 20 10.39 22.64 -21.27
CA LEU A 20 9.01 22.18 -21.42
C LEU A 20 8.87 20.70 -21.05
N LEU A 21 9.84 19.87 -21.41
CA LEU A 21 9.87 18.45 -21.04
C LEU A 21 9.96 18.26 -19.52
N VAL A 22 10.83 19.03 -18.84
CA VAL A 22 10.96 19.02 -17.37
C VAL A 22 9.67 19.48 -16.71
N ILE A 23 9.07 20.57 -17.17
CA ILE A 23 7.79 21.07 -16.65
C ILE A 23 6.68 20.04 -16.85
N PHE A 24 6.62 19.42 -18.03
CA PHE A 24 5.65 18.36 -18.34
C PHE A 24 5.84 17.11 -17.46
N MET A 25 7.08 16.72 -17.19
CA MET A 25 7.39 15.60 -16.30
C MET A 25 7.05 15.90 -14.83
N LEU A 26 7.24 17.16 -14.39
CA LEU A 26 6.88 17.60 -13.04
C LEU A 26 5.37 17.80 -12.85
N THR A 27 4.62 18.12 -13.92
CA THR A 27 3.16 18.32 -13.88
C THR A 27 2.36 17.03 -14.12
N ARG A 28 2.94 16.04 -14.80
CA ARG A 28 2.35 14.71 -14.88
C ARG A 28 2.51 13.98 -13.55
N LYS A 29 1.45 13.99 -12.74
CA LYS A 29 1.27 12.99 -11.69
C LYS A 29 1.39 11.60 -12.36
N PRO A 30 2.22 10.68 -11.84
CA PRO A 30 2.36 9.35 -12.42
C PRO A 30 0.97 8.70 -12.53
N PRO A 31 0.71 7.88 -13.56
CA PRO A 31 -0.55 7.15 -13.64
C PRO A 31 -0.74 6.41 -12.32
N HIS A 32 -1.79 6.79 -11.58
CA HIS A 32 -2.14 6.12 -10.34
C HIS A 32 -2.35 4.66 -10.72
N HIS A 33 -1.43 3.78 -10.29
CA HIS A 33 -1.82 2.39 -10.10
C HIS A 33 -2.88 2.46 -9.02
N SER A 34 -4.14 2.33 -9.42
CA SER A 34 -5.31 2.36 -8.55
C SER A 34 -5.18 1.20 -7.57
N GLY A 35 -4.53 1.50 -6.44
CA GLY A 35 -4.31 0.53 -5.39
C GLY A 35 -5.61 0.27 -4.64
N PRO A 36 -5.61 -0.68 -3.69
CA PRO A 36 -6.77 -0.95 -2.84
C PRO A 36 -7.29 0.29 -2.12
N ARG A 37 -6.43 1.29 -1.87
CA ARG A 37 -6.80 2.62 -1.37
C ARG A 37 -7.86 3.31 -2.24
N ASP A 38 -7.59 3.43 -3.55
CA ASP A 38 -8.45 4.22 -4.43
C ASP A 38 -9.78 3.50 -4.69
N LEU A 39 -9.76 2.16 -4.66
CA LEU A 39 -10.96 1.34 -4.70
C LEU A 39 -11.88 1.64 -3.50
N ILE A 40 -11.33 1.73 -2.28
CA ILE A 40 -12.11 2.01 -1.07
C ILE A 40 -12.67 3.44 -1.13
N ILE A 41 -11.86 4.42 -1.51
CA ILE A 41 -12.30 5.82 -1.68
C ILE A 41 -13.45 5.91 -2.69
N GLN A 42 -13.33 5.21 -3.82
CA GLN A 42 -14.35 5.20 -4.86
C GLN A 42 -15.63 4.50 -4.41
N ARG A 43 -15.53 3.33 -3.77
CA ARG A 43 -16.68 2.54 -3.33
C ARG A 43 -17.47 3.19 -2.21
N LEU A 44 -16.78 3.85 -1.28
CA LEU A 44 -17.42 4.51 -0.14
C LEU A 44 -17.70 5.99 -0.40
N HIS A 45 -17.41 6.48 -1.60
CA HIS A 45 -17.65 7.85 -2.02
C HIS A 45 -17.08 8.89 -1.04
N PHE A 46 -15.82 8.69 -0.59
CA PHE A 46 -15.20 9.55 0.41
C PHE A 46 -15.01 10.99 -0.08
N ASP A 47 -15.32 11.95 0.79
CA ASP A 47 -15.03 13.37 0.58
C ASP A 47 -13.54 13.69 0.86
N GLU A 48 -13.11 14.93 0.56
CA GLU A 48 -11.71 15.34 0.75
C GLU A 48 -11.21 15.22 2.20
N LYS A 49 -12.10 15.41 3.18
CA LYS A 49 -11.76 15.32 4.61
C LYS A 49 -11.59 13.86 5.02
N GLN A 50 -12.49 12.99 4.58
CA GLN A 50 -12.43 11.54 4.81
C GLN A 50 -11.20 10.94 4.12
N VAL A 51 -10.85 11.39 2.92
CA VAL A 51 -9.63 10.96 2.22
C VAL A 51 -8.37 11.29 3.02
N GLN A 52 -8.27 12.50 3.59
CA GLN A 52 -7.14 12.87 4.44
C GLN A 52 -7.06 12.02 5.72
N GLN A 53 -8.20 11.75 6.35
CA GLN A 53 -8.24 10.87 7.52
C GLN A 53 -7.84 9.43 7.16
N TYR A 54 -8.35 8.93 6.03
CA TYR A 54 -8.06 7.60 5.54
C TYR A 54 -6.58 7.41 5.20
N ASP A 55 -5.93 8.42 4.63
CA ASP A 55 -4.48 8.40 4.37
C ASP A 55 -3.67 8.22 5.66
N GLY A 56 -4.05 8.91 6.72
CA GLY A 56 -3.45 8.73 8.05
C GLY A 56 -3.62 7.29 8.56
N LEU A 57 -4.84 6.74 8.46
CA LEU A 57 -5.15 5.37 8.87
C LEU A 57 -4.34 4.33 8.08
N ILE A 58 -4.16 4.54 6.77
CA ILE A 58 -3.36 3.66 5.91
C ILE A 58 -1.90 3.64 6.36
N GLU A 59 -1.31 4.81 6.63
CA GLU A 59 0.10 4.87 7.02
C GLU A 59 0.35 4.23 8.39
N GLN A 60 -0.57 4.44 9.35
CA GLN A 60 -0.52 3.76 10.64
C GLN A 60 -0.65 2.24 10.50
N HIS A 61 -1.64 1.77 9.74
CA HIS A 61 -1.86 0.35 9.49
C HIS A 61 -0.64 -0.29 8.81
N ARG A 62 -0.08 0.33 7.78
CA ARG A 62 1.13 -0.14 7.09
C ARG A 62 2.33 -0.24 8.03
N MET A 63 2.48 0.70 8.96
CA MET A 63 3.56 0.66 9.94
C MET A 63 3.42 -0.57 10.85
N GLN A 64 2.23 -0.79 11.41
CA GLN A 64 1.95 -1.92 12.30
C GLN A 64 2.09 -3.28 11.58
N ILE A 65 1.59 -3.38 10.35
CA ILE A 65 1.72 -4.61 9.55
C ILE A 65 3.18 -4.91 9.24
N ARG A 66 3.98 -3.91 8.83
CA ARG A 66 5.41 -4.10 8.56
C ARG A 66 6.17 -4.61 9.80
N GLU A 67 5.86 -4.06 10.98
CA GLU A 67 6.45 -4.53 12.23
C GLU A 67 6.14 -6.03 12.47
N LYS A 68 4.87 -6.43 12.32
CA LYS A 68 4.47 -7.84 12.47
C LYS A 68 5.05 -8.75 11.38
N GLU A 69 5.20 -8.28 10.16
CA GLU A 69 5.88 -9.03 9.09
C GLU A 69 7.35 -9.30 9.42
N HIS A 70 8.05 -8.31 9.99
CA HIS A 70 9.42 -8.49 10.47
C HIS A 70 9.49 -9.51 11.62
N GLU A 71 8.65 -9.36 12.65
CA GLU A 71 8.57 -10.32 13.76
C GLU A 71 8.27 -11.75 13.27
N MET A 72 7.34 -11.88 12.33
CA MET A 72 6.96 -13.16 11.72
C MET A 72 8.14 -13.81 10.98
N MET A 73 8.89 -13.02 10.20
CA MET A 73 10.05 -13.50 9.47
C MET A 73 11.14 -13.99 10.43
N ASP A 74 11.47 -13.20 11.45
CA ASP A 74 12.46 -13.57 12.47
C ASP A 74 12.06 -14.85 13.21
N MET A 75 10.79 -14.97 13.60
CA MET A 75 10.28 -16.16 14.28
C MET A 75 10.33 -17.41 13.38
N LYS A 76 9.97 -17.28 12.10
CA LYS A 76 10.09 -18.36 11.11
C LYS A 76 11.55 -18.76 10.91
N THR A 77 12.46 -17.80 10.80
CA THR A 77 13.89 -18.10 10.68
C THR A 77 14.41 -18.89 11.88
N GLN A 78 14.03 -18.50 13.11
CA GLN A 78 14.38 -19.25 14.31
C GLN A 78 13.77 -20.65 14.31
N TYR A 79 12.50 -20.78 13.93
CA TYR A 79 11.82 -22.07 13.83
C TYR A 79 12.53 -23.03 12.88
N TYR A 80 12.80 -22.61 11.65
CA TYR A 80 13.50 -23.46 10.68
C TYR A 80 14.98 -23.69 11.02
N SER A 81 15.60 -22.83 11.82
CA SER A 81 16.95 -23.08 12.33
C SER A 81 17.01 -24.32 13.24
N LEU A 82 15.90 -24.71 13.87
CA LEU A 82 15.81 -25.95 14.66
C LEU A 82 16.00 -27.20 13.79
N LEU A 83 15.78 -27.16 12.47
CA LEU A 83 16.09 -28.30 11.60
C LEU A 83 17.60 -28.64 11.59
N LYS A 84 18.46 -27.69 11.96
CA LYS A 84 19.90 -27.90 12.12
C LYS A 84 20.29 -28.40 13.53
N ASN A 85 19.40 -28.24 14.52
CA ASN A 85 19.65 -28.53 15.93
C ASN A 85 18.54 -29.43 16.51
N LYS A 86 18.84 -30.68 16.92
CA LYS A 86 17.86 -31.69 17.41
C LYS A 86 17.13 -31.33 18.75
N ASN A 87 16.87 -30.06 19.04
CA ASN A 87 16.24 -29.61 20.27
C ASN A 87 14.72 -29.44 20.10
N GLN A 88 14.03 -30.57 20.15
CA GLN A 88 12.59 -30.69 19.94
C GLN A 88 11.74 -29.92 20.98
N LYS A 89 12.30 -29.64 22.18
CA LYS A 89 11.60 -28.88 23.24
C LYS A 89 11.36 -27.40 22.90
N LYS A 90 12.06 -26.83 21.92
CA LYS A 90 11.88 -25.43 21.48
C LYS A 90 10.88 -25.28 20.33
N GLU A 91 10.49 -26.37 19.69
CA GLU A 91 9.64 -26.37 18.49
C GLU A 91 8.25 -25.84 18.78
N ASP A 92 7.54 -26.43 19.74
CA ASP A 92 6.18 -26.05 20.12
C ASP A 92 6.07 -24.59 20.54
N SER A 93 7.06 -24.09 21.30
CA SER A 93 7.08 -22.71 21.77
C SER A 93 7.20 -21.70 20.62
N LEU A 94 7.99 -22.02 19.58
CA LEU A 94 8.12 -21.14 18.41
C LEU A 94 6.88 -21.17 17.53
N VAL A 95 6.25 -22.34 17.36
CA VAL A 95 4.98 -22.46 16.62
C VAL A 95 3.87 -21.65 17.30
N GLN A 96 3.77 -21.71 18.64
CA GLN A 96 2.82 -20.89 19.40
C GLN A 96 3.07 -19.39 19.20
N GLN A 97 4.34 -18.96 19.17
CA GLN A 97 4.69 -17.57 18.91
C GLN A 97 4.33 -17.14 17.48
N ILE A 98 4.57 -17.98 16.48
CA ILE A 98 4.10 -17.74 15.10
C ILE A 98 2.59 -17.55 15.09
N GLY A 99 1.84 -18.45 15.74
CA GLY A 99 0.38 -18.35 15.85
C GLY A 99 -0.08 -17.06 16.51
N LYS A 100 0.62 -16.61 17.57
CA LYS A 100 0.35 -15.35 18.25
C LYS A 100 0.54 -14.14 17.32
N ILE A 101 1.63 -14.10 16.55
CA ILE A 101 1.88 -13.01 15.60
C ILE A 101 0.78 -12.98 14.54
N SER A 102 0.39 -14.13 13.97
CA SER A 102 -0.72 -14.20 13.00
C SER A 102 -2.05 -13.68 13.58
N MET A 103 -2.36 -14.03 14.83
CA MET A 103 -3.55 -13.53 15.53
C MET A 103 -3.49 -12.00 15.72
N GLU A 104 -2.33 -11.46 16.09
CA GLU A 104 -2.15 -10.01 16.25
C GLU A 104 -2.27 -9.27 14.91
N THR A 105 -1.70 -9.81 13.83
CA THR A 105 -1.87 -9.27 12.48
C THR A 105 -3.35 -9.20 12.08
N GLU A 106 -4.13 -10.24 12.35
CA GLU A 106 -5.56 -10.25 12.01
C GLU A 106 -6.36 -9.23 12.83
N LYS A 107 -6.00 -9.01 14.10
CA LYS A 107 -6.60 -7.94 14.91
C LYS A 107 -6.31 -6.56 14.33
N ILE A 108 -5.08 -6.31 13.90
CA ILE A 108 -4.69 -5.05 13.25
C ILE A 108 -5.47 -4.83 11.95
N ASN A 109 -5.68 -5.89 11.15
CA ASN A 109 -6.50 -5.82 9.94
C ASN A 109 -7.96 -5.46 10.26
N PHE A 110 -8.55 -6.15 11.23
CA PHE A 110 -9.92 -5.91 11.66
C PHE A 110 -10.11 -4.49 12.21
N GLU A 111 -9.19 -4.03 13.08
CA GLU A 111 -9.18 -2.68 13.63
C GLU A 111 -9.09 -1.62 12.52
N HIS A 112 -8.29 -1.85 11.46
CA HIS A 112 -8.23 -0.95 10.32
C HIS A 112 -9.59 -0.79 9.63
N PHE A 113 -10.33 -1.89 9.42
CA PHE A 113 -11.69 -1.81 8.87
C PHE A 113 -12.67 -1.12 9.82
N GLN A 114 -12.52 -1.30 11.14
CA GLN A 114 -13.30 -0.54 12.11
C GLN A 114 -13.01 0.96 12.03
N ASP A 115 -11.76 1.35 11.85
CA ASP A 115 -11.38 2.75 11.72
C ASP A 115 -11.90 3.38 10.42
N ILE A 116 -11.89 2.63 9.31
CA ILE A 116 -12.55 3.02 8.06
C ILE A 116 -14.05 3.25 8.30
N ARG A 117 -14.72 2.33 9.01
CA ARG A 117 -16.15 2.49 9.33
C ARG A 117 -16.43 3.73 10.16
N LYS A 118 -15.54 4.09 11.11
CA LYS A 118 -15.72 5.27 11.99
C LYS A 118 -15.67 6.60 11.24
N ILE A 119 -14.94 6.67 10.12
CA ILE A 119 -14.85 7.90 9.31
C ILE A 119 -16.00 8.02 8.30
N CYS A 120 -16.78 6.94 8.08
CA CYS A 120 -17.93 6.96 7.18
C CYS A 120 -19.09 7.79 7.77
N TYR A 121 -19.79 8.52 6.91
CA TYR A 121 -21.07 9.15 7.24
C TYR A 121 -22.21 8.12 7.28
N PRO A 122 -23.34 8.44 7.92
CA PRO A 122 -24.47 7.50 8.04
C PRO A 122 -25.01 6.95 6.72
N ASP A 123 -24.97 7.76 5.65
CA ASP A 123 -25.39 7.39 4.29
C ASP A 123 -24.40 6.45 3.58
N GLN A 124 -23.12 6.46 3.96
CA GLN A 124 -22.08 5.59 3.41
C GLN A 124 -21.99 4.22 4.11
N LEU A 125 -22.69 4.02 5.23
CA LEU A 125 -22.60 2.77 5.99
C LEU A 125 -23.14 1.56 5.22
N GLN A 126 -24.13 1.77 4.34
CA GLN A 126 -24.63 0.71 3.47
C GLN A 126 -23.59 0.29 2.43
N ASP A 127 -22.88 1.25 1.84
CA ASP A 127 -21.76 0.98 0.91
C ASP A 127 -20.61 0.26 1.63
N PHE A 128 -20.37 0.59 2.91
CA PHE A 128 -19.41 -0.12 3.74
C PHE A 128 -19.81 -1.57 3.99
N ASP A 129 -21.06 -1.85 4.32
CA ASP A 129 -21.52 -3.23 4.53
C ASP A 129 -21.38 -4.06 3.23
N HIS A 130 -21.74 -3.47 2.08
CA HIS A 130 -21.52 -4.10 0.77
C HIS A 130 -20.03 -4.32 0.43
N LEU A 131 -19.15 -3.39 0.82
CA LEU A 131 -17.71 -3.55 0.67
C LEU A 131 -17.21 -4.79 1.42
N ILE A 132 -17.72 -5.03 2.63
CA ILE A 132 -17.36 -6.19 3.46
C ILE A 132 -17.98 -7.49 2.91
N ASP A 133 -19.20 -7.47 2.37
CA ASP A 133 -19.78 -8.65 1.73
C ASP A 133 -18.95 -9.12 0.52
N GLU A 134 -18.24 -8.19 -0.14
CA GLU A 134 -17.31 -8.47 -1.23
C GLU A 134 -15.86 -8.70 -0.78
N PHE A 135 -15.62 -9.00 0.50
CA PHE A 135 -14.27 -9.13 1.09
C PHE A 135 -13.34 -10.06 0.28
N GLU A 136 -13.85 -11.19 -0.22
CA GLU A 136 -13.06 -12.12 -1.03
C GLU A 136 -12.50 -11.47 -2.30
N ASN A 137 -13.25 -10.56 -2.93
CA ASN A 137 -12.85 -9.88 -4.16
C ASN A 137 -11.83 -8.75 -3.90
N LEU A 138 -11.79 -8.19 -2.69
CA LEU A 138 -10.81 -7.18 -2.29
C LEU A 138 -9.39 -7.74 -2.17
N PHE A 139 -9.25 -9.01 -1.74
CA PHE A 139 -7.95 -9.66 -1.52
C PHE A 139 -7.54 -10.62 -2.64
N ASN A 140 -8.46 -10.95 -3.56
CA ASN A 140 -8.14 -11.61 -4.82
C ASN A 140 -7.34 -10.66 -5.72
N ARG A 141 -6.03 -10.56 -5.50
CA ARG A 141 -5.13 -9.91 -6.47
C ARG A 141 -5.34 -10.60 -7.83
N PRO A 142 -5.64 -9.88 -8.93
CA PRO A 142 -5.58 -10.49 -10.24
C PRO A 142 -4.18 -11.10 -10.38
N GLY A 143 -4.15 -12.41 -10.62
CA GLY A 143 -2.93 -13.21 -10.58
C GLY A 143 -1.83 -12.49 -11.35
N LYS A 144 -0.72 -12.24 -10.67
CA LYS A 144 0.50 -11.74 -11.32
C LYS A 144 0.78 -12.70 -12.47
N PRO A 145 0.88 -12.24 -13.74
CA PRO A 145 1.17 -13.14 -14.83
C PRO A 145 2.50 -13.86 -14.52
N PRO A 146 2.60 -15.17 -14.82
CA PRO A 146 3.85 -15.89 -14.62
C PRO A 146 4.97 -15.14 -15.36
N ARG A 147 6.09 -14.94 -14.68
CA ARG A 147 7.32 -14.40 -15.29
C ARG A 147 7.95 -15.43 -16.22
#